data_AF-A0A7W0TLH3-F1
#
_entry.id   AF-A0A7W0TLH3-F1
#
_cell.length_a   1.000
_cell.length_b   1.000
_cell.length_c   1.000
_cell.angle_alpha   90.00
_cell.angle_beta   90.00
_cell.angle_gamma   90.00
#
_symmetry.space_group_name_H-M   'P 1'
#
loop_
_entity.id
_entity.type
_entity.pdbx_description
1 polymer ?
#
loop_
_entity_poly.entity_id
_entity_poly.type
_entity_poly.pdbx_seq_one_letter_code
_entity_poly.pdbx_strand_id
1 'polypeptide(L)'
;MPHLAELLAQIGQGRSLPADGSVTLLPAPAGKAVAAVLGFTAHHLIAADVDHAWLEKWLVPTSDSRPAEIGLPLQPPFLAALGSQLDARPGGQDVLMVSTATAAAPAGYRPVGAEVLFTRAQDTKLR
;
A
#
# COMPACT_ATOMS: atom_id res chain seq x y z
N MET A 1 13.70 -4.16 -10.24
CA MET A 1 12.38 -3.54 -9.94
C MET A 1 12.58 -2.61 -8.74
N PRO A 2 12.01 -1.39 -8.74
CA PRO A 2 12.18 -0.46 -7.63
C PRO A 2 11.55 -1.02 -6.35
N HIS A 3 12.13 -0.72 -5.19
CA HIS A 3 11.53 -1.06 -3.91
C HIS A 3 10.40 -0.07 -3.57
N LEU A 4 9.43 -0.48 -2.74
CA LEU A 4 8.31 0.38 -2.35
C LEU A 4 8.77 1.75 -1.83
N ALA A 5 9.82 1.79 -1.01
CA ALA A 5 10.36 3.04 -0.47
C ALA A 5 10.89 4.00 -1.55
N GLU A 6 11.54 3.48 -2.59
CA GLU A 6 12.05 4.28 -3.70
C GLU A 6 10.91 4.86 -4.53
N LEU A 7 9.87 4.07 -4.78
CA LEU A 7 8.70 4.50 -5.53
C LEU A 7 7.92 5.57 -4.74
N LEU A 8 7.72 5.37 -3.43
CA LEU A 8 7.09 6.36 -2.56
C LEU A 8 7.91 7.66 -2.48
N ALA A 9 9.24 7.59 -2.47
CA ALA A 9 10.09 8.78 -2.50
C ALA A 9 9.88 9.58 -3.80
N GLN A 10 9.79 8.92 -4.95
CA GLN A 10 9.51 9.58 -6.23
C GLN A 10 8.10 10.18 -6.27
N ILE A 11 7.11 9.49 -5.73
CA ILE A 11 5.74 10.01 -5.58
C ILE A 11 5.74 11.25 -4.69
N GLY A 12 6.48 11.22 -3.58
CA GLY A 12 6.66 12.37 -2.68
C GLY A 12 7.38 13.57 -3.33
N GLN A 13 8.09 13.37 -4.45
CA GLN A 13 8.67 14.42 -5.28
C GLN A 13 7.71 14.92 -6.38
N GLY A 14 6.48 14.41 -6.42
CA GLY A 14 5.45 14.80 -7.40
C GLY A 14 5.37 13.88 -8.63
N ARG A 15 6.05 12.73 -8.64
CA ARG A 15 5.88 11.75 -9.72
C ARG A 15 4.51 11.06 -9.59
N SER A 16 3.64 11.24 -10.58
CA SER A 16 2.35 10.54 -10.62
C SER A 16 2.48 9.12 -11.17
N LEU A 17 1.63 8.21 -10.68
CA LEU A 17 1.38 6.92 -11.30
C LEU A 17 0.33 7.06 -12.42
N PRO A 18 0.37 6.23 -13.48
CA PRO A 18 -0.67 6.21 -14.49
C PRO A 18 -2.02 5.81 -13.89
N ALA A 19 -3.08 6.59 -14.16
CA ALA A 19 -4.44 6.33 -13.69
C ALA A 19 -5.23 5.47 -14.68
N ASP A 20 -4.70 4.29 -15.02
CA ASP A 20 -5.16 3.44 -16.11
C ASP A 20 -5.79 2.11 -15.66
N GLY A 21 -6.04 1.96 -14.35
CA GLY A 21 -6.56 0.74 -13.74
C GLY A 21 -5.47 -0.30 -13.42
N SER A 22 -4.19 0.00 -13.67
CA SER A 22 -3.10 -0.95 -13.47
C SER A 22 -2.86 -1.30 -12.01
N VAL A 23 -2.32 -2.51 -11.83
CA VAL A 23 -1.78 -2.99 -10.56
C VAL A 23 -0.29 -3.25 -10.74
N THR A 24 0.55 -2.62 -9.92
CA THR A 24 1.99 -2.88 -9.88
C THR A 24 2.32 -3.78 -8.70
N LEU A 25 2.86 -4.98 -8.99
CA LEU A 25 3.42 -5.87 -7.98
C LEU A 25 4.88 -5.53 -7.74
N LEU A 26 5.24 -5.35 -6.47
CA LEU A 26 6.58 -5.08 -5.97
C LEU A 26 6.95 -6.18 -4.96
N PRO A 27 8.25 -6.43 -4.75
CA PRO A 27 8.70 -7.26 -3.62
C PRO A 27 8.16 -6.74 -2.28
N ALA A 28 8.12 -7.61 -1.28
CA ALA A 28 7.73 -7.23 0.08
C ALA A 28 8.58 -6.04 0.59
N PRO A 29 7.96 -5.10 1.34
CA PRO A 29 8.68 -3.95 1.87
C PRO A 29 9.73 -4.39 2.90
N ALA A 30 10.90 -3.75 2.88
CA ALA A 30 11.92 -3.98 3.89
C ALA A 30 11.44 -3.53 5.29
N GLY A 31 11.87 -4.24 6.34
CA GLY A 31 11.57 -3.90 7.73
C GLY A 31 10.59 -4.86 8.40
N LYS A 32 9.63 -4.32 9.17
CA LYS A 32 8.69 -5.11 9.99
C LYS A 32 7.35 -5.42 9.31
N ALA A 33 7.08 -4.82 8.15
CA ALA A 33 5.85 -5.06 7.40
C ALA A 33 6.01 -6.30 6.52
N VAL A 34 5.00 -7.18 6.53
CA VAL A 34 4.98 -8.40 5.69
C VAL A 34 4.50 -8.09 4.27
N ALA A 35 3.55 -7.17 4.12
CA ALA A 35 3.06 -6.69 2.84
C ALA A 35 2.41 -5.30 2.96
N ALA A 36 2.19 -4.64 1.82
CA ALA A 36 1.40 -3.42 1.72
C ALA A 36 0.53 -3.44 0.45
N VAL A 37 -0.72 -2.98 0.58
CA VAL A 37 -1.59 -2.68 -0.56
C VAL A 37 -1.97 -1.22 -0.49
N LEU A 38 -1.66 -0.46 -1.54
CA LEU A 38 -1.85 0.99 -1.58
C LEU A 38 -2.71 1.35 -2.78
N GLY A 39 -3.79 2.10 -2.52
CA GLY A 39 -4.62 2.68 -3.56
C GLY A 39 -4.16 4.09 -3.93
N PHE A 40 -4.00 4.31 -5.23
CA PHE A 40 -3.85 5.61 -5.87
C PHE A 40 -5.05 5.83 -6.81
N THR A 41 -5.10 6.99 -7.48
CA THR A 41 -6.12 7.28 -8.49
C THR A 41 -6.06 6.26 -9.62
N ALA A 42 -6.99 5.30 -9.59
CA ALA A 42 -7.08 4.19 -10.55
C ALA A 42 -5.74 3.44 -10.76
N HIS A 43 -4.91 3.33 -9.73
CA HIS A 43 -3.67 2.54 -9.77
C HIS A 43 -3.47 1.91 -8.40
N HIS A 44 -3.08 0.65 -8.35
CA HIS A 44 -2.78 -0.01 -7.08
C HIS A 44 -1.34 -0.48 -7.05
N LEU A 45 -0.70 -0.31 -5.90
CA LEU A 45 0.57 -0.96 -5.61
C LEU A 45 0.33 -2.11 -4.64
N ILE A 46 0.92 -3.25 -4.93
CA ILE A 46 0.96 -4.40 -4.03
C ILE A 46 2.44 -4.68 -3.78
N ALA A 47 2.92 -4.47 -2.56
CA ALA A 47 4.26 -4.84 -2.16
C ALA A 47 4.18 -6.10 -1.31
N ALA A 48 4.39 -7.26 -1.93
CA ALA A 48 4.25 -8.57 -1.29
C ALA A 48 5.00 -9.63 -2.10
N ASP A 49 5.54 -10.63 -1.40
CA ASP A 49 6.20 -11.77 -2.04
C ASP A 49 5.15 -12.85 -2.40
N VAL A 50 4.34 -12.56 -3.41
CA VAL A 50 3.36 -13.49 -4.00
C VAL A 50 3.66 -13.78 -5.46
N ASP A 51 3.19 -14.92 -5.95
CA ASP A 51 3.30 -15.29 -7.35
C ASP A 51 2.44 -14.36 -8.24
N HIS A 52 3.01 -13.86 -9.33
CA HIS A 52 2.28 -13.12 -10.37
C HIS A 52 1.08 -13.92 -10.90
N ALA A 53 1.23 -15.23 -11.11
CA ALA A 53 0.14 -16.08 -11.60
C ALA A 53 -0.99 -16.24 -10.58
N TRP A 54 -0.72 -16.07 -9.29
CA TRP A 54 -1.75 -16.01 -8.26
C TRP A 54 -2.51 -14.67 -8.33
N LEU A 55 -1.78 -13.56 -8.49
CA LEU A 55 -2.37 -12.23 -8.60
C LEU A 55 -3.24 -12.08 -9.86
N GLU A 56 -2.78 -12.60 -10.99
CA GLU A 56 -3.54 -12.55 -12.26
C GLU A 56 -4.92 -13.20 -12.15
N LYS A 57 -5.07 -14.27 -11.35
CA LYS A 57 -6.39 -14.92 -11.14
C LYS A 57 -7.40 -14.00 -10.46
N TRP A 58 -6.95 -13.00 -9.72
CA TRP A 58 -7.80 -11.96 -9.11
C TRP A 58 -8.11 -10.82 -10.07
N LEU A 59 -7.18 -10.50 -10.96
CA LEU A 59 -7.26 -9.32 -11.85
C LEU A 59 -7.90 -9.63 -13.20
N VAL A 60 -7.92 -10.90 -13.62
CA VAL A 60 -8.58 -11.33 -14.85
C VAL A 60 -10.10 -11.29 -14.64
N PRO A 61 -10.85 -10.55 -15.49
CA PRO A 61 -12.30 -10.50 -15.40
C PRO A 61 -12.92 -11.89 -15.57
N THR A 62 -13.76 -12.29 -14.61
CA THR A 62 -14.63 -13.47 -14.76
C THR A 62 -15.84 -13.08 -15.62
N SER A 63 -15.76 -13.26 -16.94
CA SER A 63 -16.80 -13.07 -17.96
C SER A 63 -17.12 -11.64 -18.45
N ASP A 64 -17.67 -11.60 -19.67
CA ASP A 64 -17.83 -10.49 -20.63
C ASP A 64 -18.69 -9.28 -20.19
N SER A 65 -18.85 -8.99 -18.90
CA SER A 65 -19.75 -7.89 -18.48
C SER A 65 -19.32 -7.11 -17.25
N ARG A 66 -18.13 -7.34 -16.68
CA ARG A 66 -17.61 -6.46 -15.63
C ARG A 66 -16.27 -5.87 -16.06
N PRO A 67 -16.16 -4.53 -16.19
CA PRO A 67 -14.86 -3.88 -16.21
C PRO A 67 -14.05 -4.38 -15.02
N ALA A 68 -12.73 -4.57 -15.19
CA ALA A 68 -11.85 -4.88 -14.08
C ALA A 68 -12.14 -3.89 -12.94
N GLU A 69 -12.57 -4.41 -11.80
CA GLU A 69 -13.08 -3.58 -10.72
C GLU A 69 -11.90 -2.82 -10.12
N ILE A 70 -11.82 -1.52 -10.41
CA ILE A 70 -10.66 -0.68 -10.07
C ILE A 70 -10.31 -0.82 -8.57
N GLY A 71 -11.32 -0.92 -7.69
CA GLY A 71 -11.11 -1.04 -6.25
C GLY A 71 -10.78 -2.43 -5.73
N LEU A 72 -10.68 -3.46 -6.58
CA LEU A 72 -10.54 -4.87 -6.19
C LEU A 72 -9.40 -5.13 -5.20
N PRO A 73 -8.18 -4.57 -5.37
CA PRO A 73 -7.08 -4.83 -4.44
C PRO A 73 -7.33 -4.33 -3.01
N LEU A 74 -8.25 -3.39 -2.82
CA LEU A 74 -8.62 -2.88 -1.49
C LEU A 74 -9.86 -3.56 -0.91
N GLN A 75 -10.50 -4.46 -1.65
CA GLN A 75 -11.72 -5.13 -1.17
C GLN A 75 -11.39 -6.22 -0.13
N PRO A 76 -12.26 -6.42 0.87
CA PRO A 76 -12.05 -7.44 1.89
C PRO A 76 -11.75 -8.86 1.38
N PRO A 77 -12.40 -9.38 0.31
CA PRO A 77 -12.10 -10.72 -0.21
C PRO A 77 -10.66 -10.86 -0.71
N PHE A 78 -10.16 -9.85 -1.43
CA PHE A 78 -8.79 -9.85 -1.94
C PHE A 78 -7.79 -9.81 -0.78
N LEU A 79 -7.99 -8.88 0.17
CA LEU A 79 -7.11 -8.73 1.32
C LEU A 79 -7.08 -10.00 2.19
N ALA A 80 -8.21 -10.67 2.38
CA ALA A 80 -8.28 -11.94 3.11
C ALA A 80 -7.50 -13.07 2.41
N ALA A 81 -7.59 -13.13 1.08
CA ALA A 81 -6.85 -14.10 0.29
C ALA A 81 -5.35 -13.82 0.27
N LEU A 82 -4.95 -12.55 0.14
CA LEU A 82 -3.55 -12.13 0.26
C LEU A 82 -3.00 -12.47 1.65
N GLY A 83 -3.77 -12.20 2.70
CA GLY A 83 -3.41 -12.59 4.07
C GLY A 83 -3.16 -14.10 4.19
N SER A 84 -4.03 -14.91 3.60
CA SER A 84 -3.87 -16.38 3.59
C SER A 84 -2.61 -16.85 2.83
N GLN A 85 -2.23 -16.18 1.73
CA GLN A 85 -0.98 -16.50 1.01
C GLN A 85 0.27 -16.18 1.83
N LEU A 86 0.20 -15.15 2.68
CA LEU A 86 1.35 -14.61 3.40
C LEU A 86 1.41 -15.04 4.87
N ASP A 87 0.50 -15.91 5.32
CA ASP A 87 0.29 -16.23 6.74
C ASP A 87 0.14 -14.96 7.61
N ALA A 88 -0.63 -14.00 7.09
CA ALA A 88 -0.83 -12.68 7.69
C ALA A 88 -2.33 -12.35 7.79
N ARG A 89 -2.66 -11.37 8.64
CA ARG A 89 -4.02 -10.84 8.77
C ARG A 89 -4.07 -9.40 8.24
N PRO A 90 -5.05 -9.03 7.41
CA PRO A 90 -5.26 -7.64 7.03
C PRO A 90 -5.44 -6.76 8.28
N GLY A 91 -4.73 -5.63 8.30
CA GLY A 91 -4.90 -4.58 9.31
C GLY A 91 -6.07 -3.65 8.98
N GLY A 92 -6.17 -2.55 9.73
CA GLY A 92 -7.06 -1.45 9.36
C GLY A 92 -6.62 -0.76 8.07
N GLN A 93 -7.54 -0.02 7.44
CA GLN A 93 -7.20 0.89 6.36
C GLN A 93 -6.78 2.24 6.95
N ASP A 94 -5.60 2.70 6.55
CA ASP A 94 -5.03 3.98 6.97
C ASP A 94 -4.68 4.82 5.74
N VAL A 95 -4.46 6.12 5.97
CA VAL A 95 -3.98 7.04 4.94
C VAL A 95 -2.47 7.21 5.09
N LEU A 96 -1.73 6.90 4.02
CA LEU A 96 -0.30 7.17 3.92
C LEU A 96 -0.08 8.50 3.20
N MET A 97 0.49 9.49 3.91
CA MET A 97 0.94 10.74 3.32
C MET A 97 2.46 10.72 3.16
N VAL A 98 2.94 10.95 1.94
CA VAL A 98 4.38 11.01 1.64
C VAL A 98 4.73 12.36 1.03
N SER A 99 5.83 12.94 1.51
CA SER A 99 6.44 14.15 0.96
C SER A 99 7.94 14.04 1.17
N THR A 100 8.73 14.52 0.22
CA THR A 100 10.15 14.71 0.49
C THR A 100 10.33 15.92 1.37
N ALA A 101 11.16 15.78 2.42
CA ALA A 101 11.61 16.92 3.20
C ALA A 101 12.33 17.91 2.27
N THR A 102 11.63 18.97 1.87
CA THR A 102 12.28 20.16 1.36
C THR A 102 12.87 20.86 2.58
N ALA A 103 14.14 21.27 2.49
CA ALA A 103 14.70 22.20 3.45
C ALA A 103 13.91 23.51 3.31
N ALA A 104 12.79 23.62 4.00
CA ALA A 104 12.07 24.87 4.09
C ALA A 104 12.98 25.81 4.89
N ALA A 105 13.42 26.91 4.28
CA ALA A 105 13.65 28.11 5.07
C ALA A 105 12.36 28.32 5.87
N PRO A 106 12.40 28.39 7.21
CA PRO A 106 11.19 28.34 8.02
C PRO A 106 10.30 29.52 7.63
N ALA A 107 9.26 29.26 6.86
CA ALA A 107 8.22 30.21 6.55
C ALA A 107 7.33 30.35 7.78
N GLY A 108 7.87 30.79 8.91
CA GLY A 108 7.14 31.06 10.16
C GLY A 108 6.42 29.87 10.82
N TYR A 109 6.29 28.73 10.15
CA TYR A 109 5.61 27.54 10.68
C TYR A 109 6.61 26.64 11.39
N ARG A 110 6.46 26.53 12.71
CA ARG A 110 7.15 25.54 13.53
C ARG A 110 6.32 24.24 13.48
N PRO A 111 6.88 23.09 13.08
CA PRO A 111 6.20 21.81 13.30
C PRO A 111 5.91 21.66 14.78
N VAL A 112 4.64 21.52 15.16
CA VAL A 112 4.24 21.20 16.54
C VAL A 112 3.67 19.79 16.50
N GLY A 113 4.39 18.84 17.10
CA GLY A 113 3.96 17.45 17.19
C GLY A 113 4.28 16.62 15.94
N ALA A 114 5.53 16.16 15.82
CA ALA A 114 5.75 14.84 15.22
C ALA A 114 5.36 13.81 16.29
N GLU A 115 4.05 13.66 16.53
CA GLU A 115 3.57 12.66 17.46
C GLU A 115 3.39 11.35 16.69
N VAL A 116 4.16 10.33 17.07
CA VAL A 116 3.89 8.96 16.64
C VAL A 116 2.60 8.55 17.34
N LEU A 117 1.45 8.73 16.69
CA LEU A 117 0.13 8.38 17.21
C LEU A 117 -0.02 6.89 17.56
N PHE A 118 0.94 6.06 17.13
CA PHE A 118 1.00 4.64 17.45
C PHE A 118 2.37 4.27 18.02
N THR A 119 2.58 4.52 19.31
CA THR A 119 3.56 3.71 20.05
C THR A 119 2.91 2.37 20.34
N ARG A 120 3.46 1.28 19.80
CA ARG A 120 2.99 -0.09 20.06
C ARG A 120 3.00 -0.34 21.57
N ALA A 121 1.83 -0.35 22.21
CA ALA A 121 1.67 -0.98 23.50
C ALA A 121 1.81 -2.49 23.30
N GLN A 122 2.99 -3.03 23.59
CA GLN A 122 3.10 -4.45 23.91
C GLN A 122 2.63 -4.59 25.36
N ASP A 123 1.39 -5.05 25.55
CA ASP A 123 1.00 -6.04 26.55
C ASP A 123 -0.52 -6.05 26.73
N THR A 124 -1.16 -7.17 26.39
CA THR A 124 -1.88 -8.06 27.32
C THR A 124 -2.84 -8.94 26.54
N LYS A 125 -2.75 -10.24 26.78
CA LYS A 125 -3.58 -11.32 26.23
C LYS A 125 -5.08 -10.98 26.25
N LEU A 126 -5.75 -11.13 25.11
CA LEU A 126 -7.20 -11.36 25.13
C LEU A 126 -7.43 -12.84 25.48
N ARG A 127 -8.29 -13.05 26.48
CA ARG A 127 -8.79 -14.35 26.93
C ARG A 127 -9.61 -15.05 25.85
#